data_AF-A0A1S2D713-F1
#
_entry.id   AF-A0A1S2D713-F1
#
_cell.length_a   1.000
_cell.length_b   1.000
_cell.length_c   1.000
_cell.angle_alpha   90.00
_cell.angle_beta   90.00
_cell.angle_gamma   90.00
#
_symmetry.space_group_name_H-M   'P 1'
#
loop_
_entity.id
_entity.type
_entity.pdbx_description
1 polymer ?
#
loop_
_entity_poly.entity_id
_entity_poly.type
_entity_poly.pdbx_seq_one_letter_code
_entity_poly.pdbx_strand_id
1 'polypeptide(L)'
;MSPGQYKNVEQKSHDDLDSAIATISHWLGYITEDLINLRFNDTSTIDDFTQSFQKKVDETIDEPDSYFTEAEANVLKEKLDELKRRIEELEARDEISSNDKKQFENAINKTKSDLDIFPKGIWYKTAGNKIISLIKAVLKTQEGRQALFEVAKKLLGA
;
A
#
# COMPACT_ATOMS: atom_id res chain seq x y z
N MET A 1 19.38 -16.22 32.81
CA MET A 1 18.71 -16.58 31.55
C MET A 1 19.45 -15.88 30.43
N SER A 2 20.01 -16.60 29.46
CA SER A 2 20.75 -16.00 28.34
C SER A 2 19.85 -15.85 27.10
N PRO A 3 20.04 -14.78 26.30
CA PRO A 3 19.37 -14.64 25.01
C PRO A 3 19.80 -15.79 24.08
N GLY A 4 18.84 -16.52 23.51
CA GLY A 4 19.10 -17.63 22.57
C GLY A 4 18.33 -18.93 22.81
N GLN A 5 17.64 -19.07 23.95
CA GLN A 5 16.83 -20.27 24.26
C GLN A 5 15.37 -20.24 23.74
N TYR A 6 15.00 -19.26 22.92
CA TYR A 6 13.67 -19.18 22.28
C TYR A 6 13.63 -19.91 20.94
N LYS A 7 13.97 -21.20 20.92
CA LYS A 7 13.55 -22.08 19.81
C LYS A 7 12.41 -22.94 20.33
N ASN A 8 11.20 -22.71 19.83
CA ASN A 8 10.10 -23.64 20.02
C ASN A 8 10.52 -24.99 19.42
N VAL A 9 10.66 -26.01 20.28
CA VAL A 9 10.95 -27.37 19.85
C VAL A 9 9.63 -28.10 19.76
N GLU A 10 9.11 -28.29 18.54
CA GLU A 10 7.95 -29.14 18.30
C GLU A 10 8.43 -30.58 18.11
N GLN A 11 7.94 -31.50 18.94
CA GLN A 11 8.12 -32.93 18.77
C GLN A 11 6.76 -33.58 18.51
N LYS A 12 6.65 -34.31 17.40
CA LYS A 12 5.49 -35.15 17.08
C LYS A 12 5.93 -36.61 17.00
N SER A 13 5.18 -37.46 17.68
CA SER A 13 5.32 -38.91 17.58
C SER A 13 4.36 -39.41 16.51
N HIS A 14 4.82 -40.34 15.69
CA HIS A 14 4.04 -40.95 14.61
C HIS A 14 4.02 -42.46 14.80
N ASP A 15 2.89 -43.09 14.49
CA ASP A 15 2.67 -44.53 14.70
C ASP A 15 3.46 -45.40 13.71
N ASP A 16 3.78 -44.85 12.53
CA ASP A 16 4.52 -45.52 11.48
C ASP A 16 5.46 -44.56 10.72
N LEU A 17 6.40 -45.15 9.99
CA LEU A 17 7.46 -44.43 9.30
C LEU A 17 6.96 -43.69 8.06
N ASP A 18 5.91 -44.20 7.40
CA ASP A 18 5.31 -43.57 6.22
C ASP A 18 4.56 -42.28 6.61
N SER A 19 3.87 -42.29 7.75
CA SER A 19 3.21 -41.13 8.36
C SER A 19 4.22 -40.04 8.75
N ALA A 20 5.40 -40.42 9.24
CA ALA A 20 6.48 -39.48 9.51
C ALA A 20 7.02 -38.84 8.21
N ILE A 21 7.23 -39.64 7.16
CA ILE A 21 7.70 -39.14 5.85
C ILE A 21 6.67 -38.21 5.21
N ALA A 22 5.38 -38.57 5.24
CA ALA A 22 4.29 -37.73 4.73
C ALA A 22 4.21 -36.38 5.47
N THR A 23 4.43 -36.40 6.79
CA THR A 23 4.46 -35.18 7.61
C THR A 23 5.66 -34.30 7.27
N ILE A 24 6.85 -34.88 7.10
CA ILE A 24 8.05 -34.15 6.65
C ILE A 24 7.79 -33.51 5.28
N SER A 25 7.18 -34.24 4.34
CA SER A 25 6.87 -33.70 3.02
C SER A 25 5.89 -32.51 3.07
N HIS A 26 4.87 -32.57 3.93
CA HIS A 26 3.98 -31.42 4.16
C HIS A 26 4.72 -30.24 4.80
N TRP A 27 5.60 -30.51 5.76
CA TRP A 27 6.37 -29.48 6.43
C TRP A 27 7.32 -28.77 5.48
N LEU A 28 7.96 -29.52 4.56
CA LEU A 28 8.74 -28.95 3.47
C LEU A 28 7.88 -28.12 2.51
N GLY A 29 6.63 -28.53 2.26
CA GLY A 29 5.65 -27.73 1.51
C GLY A 29 5.38 -26.39 2.17
N TYR A 30 5.07 -26.38 3.47
CA TYR A 30 4.84 -25.15 4.23
C TYR A 30 6.07 -24.24 4.31
N ILE A 31 7.27 -24.79 4.50
CA ILE A 31 8.51 -24.01 4.47
C ILE A 31 8.71 -23.39 3.08
N THR A 32 8.40 -24.13 2.02
CA THR A 32 8.52 -23.62 0.65
C THR A 32 7.53 -22.50 0.38
N GLU A 33 6.28 -22.65 0.81
CA GLU A 33 5.26 -21.59 0.75
C GLU A 33 5.68 -20.35 1.56
N ASP A 34 6.18 -20.52 2.78
CA ASP A 34 6.68 -19.43 3.61
C ASP A 34 7.87 -18.70 2.95
N LEU A 35 8.82 -19.44 2.38
CA LEU A 35 9.96 -18.87 1.65
C LEU A 35 9.54 -18.14 0.36
N ILE A 36 8.54 -18.65 -0.35
CA ILE A 36 7.95 -17.97 -1.52
C ILE A 36 7.25 -16.68 -1.07
N ASN A 37 6.47 -16.75 0.00
CA ASN A 37 5.73 -15.60 0.55
C ASN A 37 6.67 -14.51 1.10
N LEU A 38 7.81 -14.88 1.67
CA LEU A 38 8.85 -13.92 2.11
C LEU A 38 9.37 -13.04 0.96
N ARG A 39 9.42 -13.55 -0.27
CA ARG A 39 9.82 -12.77 -1.46
C ARG A 39 8.77 -11.73 -1.87
N PHE A 40 7.50 -12.00 -1.61
CA PHE A 40 6.39 -11.09 -1.95
C PHE A 40 6.02 -10.15 -0.81
N ASN A 41 6.46 -10.43 0.42
CA ASN A 41 6.16 -9.62 1.60
C ASN A 41 7.18 -8.49 1.84
N ASP A 42 7.86 -8.04 0.78
CA ASP A 42 8.84 -6.96 0.83
C ASP A 42 8.15 -5.61 1.02
N THR A 43 7.74 -5.32 2.26
CA THR A 43 7.12 -4.04 2.67
C THR A 43 8.09 -2.86 2.53
N SER A 44 9.38 -3.11 2.30
CA SER A 44 10.38 -2.08 2.00
C SER A 44 9.92 -1.19 0.85
N THR A 45 9.39 -1.78 -0.23
CA THR A 45 8.89 -1.04 -1.39
C THR A 45 7.74 -0.07 -1.07
N ILE A 46 6.90 -0.39 -0.08
CA ILE A 46 5.75 0.43 0.33
C ILE A 46 6.18 1.53 1.31
N ASP A 47 7.12 1.22 2.21
CA ASP A 47 7.70 2.21 3.11
C ASP A 47 8.59 3.19 2.35
N ASP A 48 9.40 2.71 1.42
CA ASP A 48 10.17 3.51 0.47
C ASP A 48 9.26 4.40 -0.39
N PHE A 49 8.12 3.87 -0.84
CA PHE A 49 7.10 4.65 -1.54
C PHE A 49 6.59 5.82 -0.68
N THR A 50 6.21 5.54 0.57
CA THR A 50 5.70 6.56 1.50
C THR A 50 6.77 7.60 1.83
N GLN A 51 8.01 7.14 2.04
CA GLN A 51 9.14 8.01 2.37
C GLN A 51 9.54 8.89 1.17
N SER A 52 9.50 8.34 -0.05
CA SER A 52 9.74 9.11 -1.26
C SER A 52 8.68 10.19 -1.49
N PHE A 53 7.42 9.93 -1.12
CA PHE A 53 6.35 10.93 -1.14
C PHE A 53 6.64 12.07 -0.17
N GLN A 54 6.90 11.72 1.08
CA GLN A 54 7.17 12.69 2.13
C GLN A 54 8.36 13.58 1.74
N LYS A 55 9.42 12.96 1.22
CA LYS A 55 10.62 13.65 0.76
C LYS A 55 10.34 14.59 -0.43
N LYS A 56 9.60 14.15 -1.45
CA LYS A 56 9.22 15.02 -2.57
C LYS A 56 8.33 16.19 -2.14
N VAL A 57 7.41 15.96 -1.21
CA VAL A 57 6.58 17.03 -0.63
C VAL A 57 7.45 18.05 0.11
N ASP A 58 8.43 17.59 0.88
CA ASP A 58 9.29 18.49 1.66
C ASP A 58 10.36 19.20 0.80
N GLU A 59 10.82 18.59 -0.30
CA GLU A 59 11.90 19.11 -1.15
C GLU A 59 11.44 19.84 -2.43
N THR A 60 10.23 19.54 -2.95
CA THR A 60 9.84 19.87 -4.34
C THR A 60 8.54 20.69 -4.43
N ILE A 61 7.92 21.08 -3.32
CA ILE A 61 6.78 22.01 -3.40
C ILE A 61 7.30 23.41 -3.70
N ASP A 62 7.21 23.80 -4.97
CA ASP A 62 7.40 25.18 -5.40
C ASP A 62 6.34 26.06 -4.73
N GLU A 63 6.82 27.05 -3.96
CA GLU A 63 5.99 28.04 -3.24
C GLU A 63 4.92 27.40 -2.34
N PRO A 64 5.29 26.78 -1.20
CA PRO A 64 4.36 26.02 -0.35
C PRO A 64 3.21 26.86 0.24
N ASP A 65 3.40 28.17 0.35
CA ASP A 65 2.39 29.12 0.83
C ASP A 65 1.46 29.63 -0.28
N SER A 66 1.74 29.30 -1.55
CA SER A 66 0.88 29.64 -2.69
C SER A 66 -0.29 28.65 -2.82
N TYR A 67 -1.34 29.08 -3.54
CA TYR A 67 -2.45 28.21 -3.94
C TYR A 67 -2.16 27.55 -5.28
N PHE A 68 -2.84 26.44 -5.56
CA PHE A 68 -2.79 25.83 -6.89
C PHE A 68 -3.36 26.77 -7.95
N THR A 69 -2.66 26.88 -9.07
CA THR A 69 -3.26 27.42 -10.29
C THR A 69 -4.33 26.48 -10.82
N GLU A 70 -5.26 27.00 -11.63
CA GLU A 70 -6.32 26.18 -12.24
C GLU A 70 -5.75 25.00 -13.05
N ALA A 71 -4.64 25.22 -13.76
CA ALA A 71 -3.96 24.17 -14.51
C ALA A 71 -3.38 23.08 -13.60
N GLU A 72 -2.68 23.46 -12.51
CA GLU A 72 -2.14 22.49 -11.55
C GLU A 72 -3.25 21.72 -10.84
N ALA A 73 -4.33 22.41 -10.44
CA ALA A 73 -5.48 21.79 -9.79
C ALA A 73 -6.18 20.80 -10.72
N ASN A 74 -6.33 21.12 -12.00
CA ASN A 74 -6.92 20.21 -12.99
C ASN A 74 -6.06 18.96 -13.21
N VAL A 75 -4.74 19.11 -13.35
CA VAL A 75 -3.82 17.95 -13.47
C VAL A 75 -3.93 17.04 -12.25
N LEU A 76 -4.01 17.61 -11.06
CA LEU A 76 -4.13 16.83 -9.83
C LEU A 76 -5.52 16.17 -9.71
N LYS A 77 -6.60 16.86 -10.11
CA LYS A 77 -7.96 16.30 -10.18
C LYS A 77 -8.01 15.10 -11.14
N GLU A 78 -7.36 15.17 -12.30
CA GLU A 78 -7.24 14.06 -13.26
C GLU A 78 -6.51 12.85 -12.66
N LYS A 79 -5.37 13.07 -12.00
CA LYS A 79 -4.63 11.97 -11.33
C LYS A 79 -5.47 11.31 -10.22
N LEU A 80 -6.24 12.10 -9.49
CA LEU A 80 -7.16 11.60 -8.47
C LEU A 80 -8.34 10.81 -9.08
N ASP A 81 -8.81 11.19 -10.27
CA ASP A 81 -9.79 10.41 -11.04
C ASP A 81 -9.23 9.08 -11.55
N GLU A 82 -7.99 9.06 -12.04
CA GLU A 82 -7.31 7.82 -12.43
C GLU A 82 -7.20 6.87 -11.23
N LEU A 83 -6.82 7.39 -10.06
CA LEU A 83 -6.76 6.60 -8.83
C LEU A 83 -8.14 6.04 -8.46
N LYS A 84 -9.20 6.86 -8.55
CA LYS A 84 -10.57 6.43 -8.26
C LYS A 84 -10.99 5.29 -9.19
N ARG A 85 -10.76 5.42 -10.50
CA ARG A 85 -11.08 4.37 -11.48
C ARG A 85 -10.36 3.06 -11.14
N ARG A 86 -9.10 3.13 -10.71
CA ARG A 86 -8.33 1.93 -10.38
C ARG A 86 -8.85 1.22 -9.12
N ILE A 87 -9.36 1.98 -8.15
CA ILE A 87 -10.04 1.44 -6.97
C ILE A 87 -11.38 0.78 -7.36
N GLU A 88 -12.13 1.37 -8.29
CA GLU A 88 -13.35 0.75 -8.84
C GLU A 88 -13.05 -0.58 -9.55
N GLU A 89 -11.96 -0.64 -10.34
CA GLU A 89 -11.50 -1.88 -10.99
C GLU A 89 -11.07 -2.96 -9.97
N LEU A 90 -10.48 -2.56 -8.84
CA LEU A 90 -10.09 -3.47 -7.77
C LEU A 90 -11.30 -4.06 -7.04
N GLU A 91 -12.31 -3.24 -6.76
CA GLU A 91 -13.57 -3.73 -6.18
C GLU A 91 -14.26 -4.69 -7.16
N ALA A 92 -14.31 -4.36 -8.45
CA ALA A 92 -14.93 -5.21 -9.48
C ALA A 92 -14.25 -6.58 -9.62
N ARG A 93 -13.02 -6.72 -9.15
CA ARG A 93 -12.26 -7.98 -9.11
C ARG A 93 -12.33 -8.69 -7.76
N ASP A 94 -13.15 -8.19 -6.83
CA ASP A 94 -13.25 -8.64 -5.44
C ASP A 94 -11.91 -8.58 -4.65
N GLU A 95 -10.99 -7.71 -5.07
CA GLU A 95 -9.65 -7.57 -4.48
C GLU A 95 -9.63 -6.57 -3.30
N ILE A 96 -10.66 -5.72 -3.19
CA ILE A 96 -10.88 -4.84 -2.04
C ILE A 96 -12.35 -4.86 -1.64
N SER A 97 -12.65 -4.51 -0.38
CA SER A 97 -14.04 -4.41 0.06
C SER A 97 -14.73 -3.15 -0.48
N SER A 98 -16.06 -3.20 -0.66
CA SER A 98 -16.84 -1.98 -0.94
C SER A 98 -16.70 -0.90 0.14
N ASN A 99 -16.35 -1.28 1.37
CA ASN A 99 -16.07 -0.33 2.45
C ASN A 99 -14.77 0.44 2.19
N ASP A 100 -13.72 -0.24 1.73
CA ASP A 100 -12.45 0.38 1.37
C ASP A 100 -12.62 1.32 0.18
N LYS A 101 -13.37 0.90 -0.86
CA LYS A 101 -13.74 1.78 -1.97
C LYS A 101 -14.42 3.06 -1.49
N LYS A 102 -15.44 2.95 -0.64
CA LYS A 102 -16.16 4.12 -0.11
C LYS A 102 -15.22 5.07 0.65
N GLN A 103 -14.28 4.53 1.42
CA GLN A 103 -13.28 5.35 2.11
C GLN A 103 -12.38 6.11 1.12
N PHE A 104 -11.95 5.45 0.04
CA PHE A 104 -11.19 6.09 -1.03
C PHE A 104 -11.99 7.17 -1.75
N GLU A 105 -13.21 6.88 -2.19
CA GLU A 105 -14.05 7.85 -2.89
C GLU A 105 -14.31 9.08 -2.04
N ASN A 106 -14.64 8.89 -0.75
CA ASN A 106 -14.84 9.99 0.18
C ASN A 106 -13.57 10.80 0.39
N ALA A 107 -12.41 10.15 0.51
CA ALA A 107 -11.13 10.83 0.64
C ALA A 107 -10.80 11.62 -0.64
N ILE A 108 -10.91 11.00 -1.81
CA ILE A 108 -10.64 11.64 -3.11
C ILE A 108 -11.55 12.84 -3.33
N ASN A 109 -12.86 12.70 -3.12
CA ASN A 109 -13.80 13.79 -3.33
C ASN A 109 -13.52 14.98 -2.39
N LYS A 110 -13.25 14.70 -1.11
CA LYS A 110 -12.91 15.73 -0.14
C LYS A 110 -11.59 16.43 -0.48
N THR A 111 -10.56 15.66 -0.83
CA THR A 111 -9.25 16.22 -1.18
C THR A 111 -9.28 17.02 -2.48
N LYS A 112 -10.19 16.71 -3.42
CA LYS A 112 -10.43 17.55 -4.60
C LYS A 112 -11.05 18.92 -4.26
N SER A 113 -12.03 18.97 -3.35
CA SER A 113 -12.60 20.25 -2.91
C SER A 113 -11.62 21.10 -2.12
N ASP A 114 -10.69 20.43 -1.43
CA ASP A 114 -9.66 21.07 -0.62
C ASP A 114 -8.59 21.81 -1.47
N LEU A 115 -8.47 21.48 -2.77
CA LEU A 115 -7.51 22.13 -3.69
C LEU A 115 -7.79 23.62 -3.91
N ASP A 116 -9.05 24.02 -3.84
CA ASP A 116 -9.47 25.40 -4.10
C ASP A 116 -9.38 26.26 -2.81
N ILE A 117 -9.06 25.65 -1.66
CA ILE A 117 -9.17 26.25 -0.32
C ILE A 117 -7.84 26.22 0.44
N PHE A 118 -6.98 25.25 0.19
CA PHE A 118 -5.69 25.14 0.90
C PHE A 118 -4.50 25.53 0.03
N PRO A 119 -3.50 26.22 0.62
CA PRO A 119 -2.18 26.36 0.02
C PRO A 119 -1.56 24.99 -0.27
N LYS A 120 -0.69 24.94 -1.29
CA LYS A 120 -0.06 23.71 -1.79
C LYS A 120 0.56 22.89 -0.66
N GLY A 121 1.40 23.52 0.17
CA GLY A 121 2.09 22.85 1.29
C GLY A 121 1.14 22.22 2.30
N ILE A 122 0.05 22.92 2.65
CA ILE A 122 -0.95 22.45 3.61
C ILE A 122 -1.76 21.29 3.01
N TRP A 123 -2.13 21.40 1.73
CA TRP A 123 -2.85 20.35 1.03
C TRP A 123 -2.05 19.05 1.00
N TYR A 124 -0.76 19.09 0.59
CA TYR A 124 0.07 17.89 0.55
C TYR A 124 0.28 17.25 1.93
N LYS A 125 0.46 18.06 2.98
CA LYS A 125 0.62 17.57 4.36
C LYS A 125 -0.65 16.97 4.96
N THR A 126 -1.82 17.30 4.45
CA THR A 126 -3.11 16.87 5.00
C THR A 126 -3.83 15.92 4.05
N ALA A 127 -4.41 16.46 2.99
CA ALA A 127 -5.11 15.75 1.93
C ALA A 127 -4.22 14.71 1.24
N GLY A 128 -3.00 15.12 0.83
CA GLY A 128 -2.03 14.23 0.19
C GLY A 128 -1.65 13.04 1.07
N ASN A 129 -1.26 13.30 2.32
CA ASN A 129 -0.94 12.25 3.29
C ASN A 129 -2.11 11.28 3.55
N LYS A 130 -3.35 11.79 3.58
CA LYS A 130 -4.52 10.93 3.74
C LYS A 130 -4.68 9.97 2.56
N ILE A 131 -4.53 10.44 1.32
CA ILE A 131 -4.58 9.59 0.13
C ILE A 131 -3.48 8.53 0.18
N ILE A 132 -2.24 8.92 0.51
CA ILE A 132 -1.11 7.99 0.59
C ILE A 132 -1.31 6.94 1.67
N SER A 133 -1.88 7.30 2.83
CA SER A 133 -2.17 6.34 3.89
C SER A 133 -3.18 5.27 3.46
N LEU A 134 -4.18 5.65 2.66
CA LEU A 134 -5.17 4.74 2.11
C LEU A 134 -4.55 3.84 1.03
N ILE A 135 -3.74 4.41 0.13
CA ILE A 135 -2.96 3.64 -0.86
C ILE A 135 -2.08 2.62 -0.15
N LYS A 136 -1.38 3.01 0.91
CA LYS A 136 -0.55 2.11 1.73
C LYS A 136 -1.36 0.98 2.33
N ALA A 137 -2.60 1.23 2.77
CA ALA A 137 -3.46 0.19 3.31
C ALA A 137 -3.83 -0.86 2.25
N VAL A 138 -4.15 -0.42 1.03
CA VAL A 138 -4.50 -1.33 -0.08
C VAL A 138 -3.26 -2.03 -0.62
N LEU A 139 -2.13 -1.34 -0.77
CA LEU A 139 -0.86 -1.95 -1.16
C LEU A 139 -0.35 -2.96 -0.13
N LYS A 140 -0.87 -3.03 1.10
CA LYS A 140 -0.49 -4.13 2.00
C LYS A 140 -1.09 -5.47 1.56
N THR A 141 -2.21 -5.46 0.82
CA THR A 141 -2.82 -6.65 0.22
C THR A 141 -2.03 -7.11 -1.01
N GLN A 142 -1.92 -8.42 -1.24
CA GLN A 142 -1.09 -8.98 -2.32
C GLN A 142 -1.61 -8.57 -3.71
N GLU A 143 -2.92 -8.48 -3.83
CA GLU A 143 -3.68 -8.14 -5.02
C GLU A 143 -3.62 -6.64 -5.32
N GLY A 144 -3.80 -5.81 -4.28
CA GLY A 144 -3.69 -4.35 -4.36
C GLY A 144 -2.31 -3.85 -4.80
N ARG A 145 -1.22 -4.58 -4.46
CA ARG A 145 0.16 -4.25 -4.88
C ARG A 145 0.30 -4.21 -6.39
N GLN A 146 -0.15 -5.25 -7.10
CA GLN A 146 0.06 -5.34 -8.55
C GLN A 146 -0.76 -4.30 -9.31
N ALA A 147 -1.93 -3.94 -8.79
CA ALA A 147 -2.87 -3.07 -9.50
C ALA A 147 -2.59 -1.57 -9.30
N LEU A 148 -2.21 -1.14 -8.10
CA LEU A 148 -2.13 0.28 -7.73
C LEU A 148 -0.71 0.85 -7.70
N PHE A 149 0.32 0.01 -7.61
CA PHE A 149 1.69 0.49 -7.41
C PHE A 149 2.15 1.46 -8.51
N GLU A 150 1.85 1.17 -9.77
CA GLU A 150 2.23 2.03 -10.90
C GLU A 150 1.47 3.37 -10.91
N VAL A 151 0.19 3.39 -10.53
CA VAL A 151 -0.61 4.62 -10.45
C VAL A 151 -0.13 5.48 -9.27
N ALA A 152 0.12 4.84 -8.13
CA ALA A 152 0.69 5.48 -6.96
C ALA A 152 2.06 6.11 -7.30
N LYS A 153 2.89 5.42 -8.08
CA LYS A 153 4.17 5.93 -8.56
C LYS A 153 4.02 7.12 -9.52
N LYS A 154 3.02 7.15 -10.40
CA LYS A 154 2.71 8.30 -11.28
C LYS A 154 2.13 9.52 -10.54
N LEU A 155 1.39 9.28 -9.46
CA LEU A 155 0.96 10.35 -8.55
C LEU A 155 2.18 11.08 -7.98
N LEU A 156 3.27 10.35 -7.74
CA LEU A 156 4.54 10.86 -7.22
C LEU A 156 5.56 11.30 -8.25
N GLY A 157 5.54 10.70 -9.43
CA GLY A 157 6.46 10.96 -10.53
C GLY A 157 5.86 11.90 -11.56
N ALA A 158 6.16 13.19 -11.42
CA ALA A 158 6.89 13.87 -12.48
C ALA A 158 8.39 13.77 -12.14
#